data_AF-A0A3R6R9X4-F1
#
_entry.id   AF-A0A3R6R9X4-F1
#
_cell.length_a   1.000
_cell.length_b   1.000
_cell.length_c   1.000
_cell.angle_alpha   90.00
_cell.angle_beta   90.00
_cell.angle_gamma   90.00
#
_symmetry.space_group_name_H-M   'P 1'
#
loop_
_entity.id
_entity.type
_entity.pdbx_description
1 polymer ?
#
loop_
_entity_poly.entity_id
_entity_poly.type
_entity_poly.pdbx_seq_one_letter_code
_entity_poly.pdbx_strand_id
1 'polypeptide(L)'
;MKSLLLQLYDGEVFPAEQYTPKTEEYRKLRQQHYKHYEDFVKQLKVLEPPLDKHFVEIMDEQLDTLPLEMSEMFIDGFRLGARMMIEIYQKDFTDTCE
;
A
#
# COMPACT_ATOMS: atom_id res chain seq x y z
N MET A 1 14.10 13.89 -19.95
CA MET A 1 13.07 12.83 -19.86
C MET A 1 13.50 11.89 -18.75
N LYS A 2 12.73 11.75 -17.67
CA LYS A 2 13.05 10.83 -16.56
C LYS A 2 12.91 9.38 -17.05
N SER A 3 13.77 8.47 -16.60
CA SER A 3 13.59 7.05 -16.87
C SER A 3 12.31 6.54 -16.19
N LEU A 4 11.68 5.50 -16.75
CA LEU A 4 10.47 4.92 -16.15
C LEU A 4 10.71 4.49 -14.69
N LEU A 5 11.92 4.01 -14.38
CA LEU A 5 12.32 3.65 -13.02
C LEU A 5 12.34 4.85 -12.06
N LEU A 6 12.85 6.00 -12.53
CA LEU A 6 12.86 7.22 -11.73
C LEU A 6 11.45 7.78 -11.57
N GLN A 7 10.61 7.68 -12.60
CA GLN A 7 9.19 8.06 -12.51
C GLN A 7 8.42 7.17 -11.52
N LEU A 8 8.70 5.87 -11.48
CA LEU A 8 8.13 4.93 -10.51
C LEU A 8 8.59 5.24 -9.08
N TYR A 9 9.88 5.53 -8.89
CA TYR A 9 10.44 5.88 -7.58
C TYR A 9 9.90 7.21 -7.04
N ASP A 10 9.80 8.23 -7.90
CA ASP A 10 9.27 9.55 -7.57
C ASP A 10 7.73 9.54 -7.38
N GLY A 11 7.06 8.40 -7.60
CA GLY A 11 5.61 8.25 -7.49
C GLY A 11 4.81 8.84 -8.66
N GLU A 12 5.46 9.26 -9.74
CA GLU A 12 4.79 9.73 -10.97
C GLU A 12 4.04 8.58 -11.68
N VAL A 13 4.52 7.34 -11.51
CA VAL A 13 3.82 6.12 -11.91
C VAL A 13 3.47 5.33 -10.65
N PHE A 14 2.18 5.10 -10.41
CA PHE A 14 1.70 4.37 -9.23
C PHE A 14 0.78 3.21 -9.63
N PRO A 15 1.34 2.02 -9.96
CA PRO A 15 0.55 0.90 -10.47
C PRO A 15 -0.55 0.44 -9.51
N ALA A 16 -0.34 0.59 -8.20
CA ALA A 16 -1.33 0.21 -7.18
C ALA A 16 -2.68 0.94 -7.33
N GLU A 17 -2.70 2.16 -7.90
CA GLU A 17 -3.96 2.87 -8.20
C GLU A 17 -4.80 2.13 -9.24
N GLN A 18 -4.16 1.39 -10.15
CA GLN A 18 -4.86 0.61 -11.18
C GLN A 18 -5.61 -0.58 -10.57
N TYR A 19 -5.17 -1.07 -9.42
CA TYR A 19 -5.74 -2.21 -8.72
C TYR A 19 -6.72 -1.82 -7.61
N THR A 20 -6.88 -0.53 -7.33
CA THR A 20 -7.91 -0.08 -6.38
C THR A 20 -9.29 -0.34 -6.98
N PRO A 21 -10.17 -1.12 -6.32
CA PRO A 21 -11.48 -1.40 -6.86
C PRO A 21 -12.28 -0.10 -7.06
N LYS A 22 -12.70 0.15 -8.30
CA LYS A 22 -13.50 1.33 -8.67
C LYS A 22 -15.02 1.07 -8.55
N THR A 23 -15.40 -0.07 -7.98
CA THR A 23 -16.79 -0.47 -7.86
C THR A 23 -17.52 0.40 -6.84
N GLU A 24 -18.80 0.66 -7.09
CA GLU A 24 -19.67 1.38 -6.14
C GLU A 24 -19.81 0.62 -4.81
N GLU A 25 -19.76 -0.70 -4.84
CA GLU A 25 -19.76 -1.54 -3.64
C GLU A 25 -18.56 -1.25 -2.74
N TYR A 26 -17.34 -1.24 -3.31
CA TYR A 26 -16.13 -0.92 -2.55
C TYR A 26 -16.18 0.49 -1.95
N ARG A 27 -16.65 1.48 -2.73
CA ARG A 27 -16.81 2.86 -2.27
C ARG A 27 -17.79 2.96 -1.10
N LYS A 28 -18.95 2.30 -1.20
CA LYS A 28 -19.95 2.27 -0.12
C LYS A 28 -19.40 1.62 1.14
N LEU A 29 -18.73 0.47 1.01
CA LEU A 29 -18.14 -0.24 2.14
C LEU A 29 -17.09 0.64 2.84
N ARG A 30 -16.20 1.27 2.06
CA ARG A 30 -15.18 2.18 2.57
C ARG A 30 -15.83 3.36 3.31
N GLN A 31 -16.87 3.97 2.75
CA GLN A 31 -17.59 5.07 3.40
C GLN A 31 -18.26 4.64 4.71
N GLN A 32 -18.85 3.43 4.76
CA GLN A 32 -19.43 2.88 5.98
C GLN A 32 -18.37 2.68 7.07
N HIS A 33 -17.18 2.18 6.71
CA HIS A 33 -16.08 2.02 7.66
C HIS A 33 -15.62 3.37 8.23
N TYR A 34 -15.49 4.41 7.39
CA TYR A 34 -15.18 5.76 7.87
C TYR A 34 -16.25 6.29 8.83
N LYS A 35 -17.52 6.05 8.53
CA LYS A 35 -18.61 6.48 9.40
C LYS A 35 -18.55 5.79 10.76
N HIS A 36 -18.29 4.48 10.81
CA HIS A 36 -18.12 3.77 12.07
C HIS A 36 -16.98 4.36 12.91
N TYR A 37 -15.87 4.71 12.27
CA TYR A 37 -14.74 5.36 12.91
C TYR A 37 -15.13 6.72 13.49
N GLU A 38 -15.70 7.61 12.67
CA GLU A 38 -16.13 8.94 13.11
C GLU A 38 -17.14 8.88 14.26
N ASP A 39 -18.11 7.98 14.19
CA ASP A 39 -19.15 7.85 15.21
C ASP A 39 -18.58 7.31 16.53
N PHE A 40 -17.58 6.43 16.48
CA PHE A 40 -16.88 5.97 17.67
C PHE A 40 -16.01 7.07 18.30
N VAL A 41 -15.26 7.81 17.47
CA VAL A 41 -14.47 8.98 17.94
C VAL A 41 -15.37 10.00 18.65
N LYS A 42 -16.57 10.28 18.12
CA LYS A 42 -17.55 11.17 18.78
C LYS A 42 -17.99 10.63 20.15
N GLN A 43 -18.20 9.32 20.28
CA GLN A 43 -18.55 8.69 21.56
C GLN A 43 -17.42 8.82 22.58
N LEU A 44 -16.16 8.63 22.17
CA LEU A 44 -15.01 8.75 23.06
C LEU A 44 -14.78 10.18 23.55
N LYS A 45 -15.15 11.17 22.73
CA LYS A 45 -14.99 12.60 23.03
C LYS A 45 -15.88 13.09 24.17
N VAL A 46 -17.01 12.43 24.42
CA VAL A 46 -17.96 12.81 25.49
C VAL A 46 -17.70 12.08 26.82
N LEU A 47 -16.71 11.19 26.87
CA LEU A 47 -16.28 10.53 28.11
C LEU A 47 -15.45 11.47 28.98
N GLU A 48 -15.33 11.15 30.27
CA GLU A 48 -14.49 11.89 31.21
C GLU A 48 -13.51 10.93 31.92
N PRO A 49 -12.20 10.96 31.58
CA PRO A 49 -11.57 11.85 30.59
C PRO A 49 -11.91 11.47 29.13
N PRO A 50 -11.82 12.42 28.17
CA PRO A 50 -11.97 12.12 26.75
C PRO A 50 -10.87 11.17 26.27
N LEU A 51 -11.23 10.16 25.48
CA LEU A 51 -10.32 9.13 24.98
C LEU A 51 -10.12 9.18 23.46
N ASP A 52 -10.77 10.13 22.78
CA ASP A 52 -10.80 10.23 21.32
C ASP A 52 -9.40 10.36 20.72
N LYS A 53 -8.56 11.22 21.31
CA LYS A 53 -7.18 11.42 20.84
C LYS A 53 -6.32 10.18 21.02
N HIS A 54 -6.39 9.53 22.18
CA HIS A 54 -5.60 8.34 22.47
C HIS A 54 -5.97 7.18 21.55
N PHE A 55 -7.27 7.05 21.22
CA PHE A 55 -7.71 6.07 20.23
C PHE A 55 -7.17 6.37 18.83
N VAL A 56 -7.17 7.64 18.40
CA VAL A 56 -6.57 8.03 17.11
C VAL A 56 -5.06 7.70 17.08
N GLU A 57 -4.33 8.00 18.15
CA GLU A 57 -2.90 7.67 18.28
C GLU A 57 -2.64 6.17 18.10
N ILE A 58 -3.37 5.30 18.81
CA ILE A 58 -3.24 3.83 18.67
C ILE A 58 -3.52 3.37 17.23
N MET A 59 -4.48 4.01 16.56
CA MET A 59 -4.83 3.66 15.18
C MET A 59 -3.76 4.13 14.18
N ASP A 60 -3.16 5.30 14.41
CA ASP A 60 -2.06 5.83 13.60
C ASP A 60 -0.79 4.98 13.77
N GLU A 61 -0.50 4.48 14.98
CA GLU A 61 0.61 3.55 15.24
C GLU A 61 0.55 2.28 14.38
N GLN A 62 -0.66 1.80 14.04
CA GLN A 62 -0.82 0.65 13.13
C GLN A 62 -0.38 0.97 11.69
N LEU A 63 -0.34 2.25 11.32
CA LEU A 63 0.05 2.70 9.98
C LEU A 63 1.54 3.08 9.90
N ASP A 64 2.23 3.25 11.03
CA ASP A 64 3.64 3.64 11.07
C ASP A 64 4.58 2.61 10.42
N THR A 65 4.22 1.33 10.44
CA THR A 65 5.02 0.27 9.82
C THR A 65 4.76 0.14 8.33
N LEU A 66 3.61 0.60 7.82
CA LEU A 66 3.23 0.43 6.42
C LEU A 66 4.25 1.00 5.43
N PRO A 67 4.81 2.22 5.61
CA PRO A 67 5.83 2.73 4.69
C PRO A 67 7.09 1.86 4.65
N LEU A 68 7.48 1.27 5.79
CA LEU A 68 8.64 0.39 5.88
C LEU A 68 8.37 -0.92 5.12
N GLU A 69 7.25 -1.58 5.42
CA GLU A 69 6.83 -2.81 4.77
C GLU A 69 6.67 -2.64 3.25
N MET A 70 6.03 -1.54 2.83
CA MET A 70 5.83 -1.24 1.40
C MET A 70 7.17 -0.96 0.70
N SER A 71 8.11 -0.29 1.38
CA SER A 71 9.44 -0.03 0.83
C SER A 71 10.26 -1.32 0.69
N GLU A 72 10.24 -2.19 1.69
CA GLU A 72 10.92 -3.50 1.63
C GLU A 72 10.31 -4.38 0.53
N MET A 73 8.99 -4.48 0.49
CA MET A 73 8.27 -5.22 -0.55
C MET A 73 8.61 -4.70 -1.96
N PHE A 74 8.67 -3.39 -2.13
CA PHE A 74 9.08 -2.78 -3.40
C PHE A 74 10.52 -3.13 -3.78
N ILE A 75 11.47 -2.96 -2.85
CA ILE A 75 12.89 -3.25 -3.09
C ILE A 75 13.09 -4.72 -3.46
N ASP A 76 12.50 -5.64 -2.70
CA ASP A 76 12.68 -7.06 -2.91
C ASP A 76 11.95 -7.55 -4.16
N GLY A 77 10.74 -7.05 -4.42
CA GLY A 77 10.02 -7.29 -5.68
C GLY A 77 10.80 -6.78 -6.89
N PHE A 78 11.41 -5.60 -6.80
CA PHE A 78 12.22 -5.04 -7.87
C PHE A 78 13.49 -5.88 -8.13
N ARG A 79 14.20 -6.27 -7.07
CA ARG A 79 15.36 -7.17 -7.15
C ARG A 79 14.99 -8.53 -7.74
N LEU A 80 13.81 -9.07 -7.39
CA LEU A 80 13.30 -10.30 -7.97
C LEU A 80 13.07 -10.15 -9.48
N GLY A 81 12.34 -9.11 -9.89
CA GLY A 81 12.10 -8.82 -11.31
C GLY A 81 13.41 -8.66 -12.11
N ALA A 82 14.38 -7.93 -11.56
CA ALA A 82 15.71 -7.80 -12.20
C ALA A 82 16.44 -9.14 -12.33
N ARG A 83 16.39 -10.00 -11.30
CA ARG A 83 16.98 -11.34 -11.36
C ARG A 83 16.34 -12.20 -12.44
N MET A 84 15.02 -12.21 -12.54
CA MET A 84 14.29 -12.93 -13.60
C MET A 84 14.69 -12.45 -15.00
N MET A 85 14.85 -11.14 -15.19
CA MET A 85 15.28 -10.59 -16.49
C MET A 85 16.72 -10.98 -16.84
N ILE A 86 17.64 -10.95 -15.86
CA ILE A 86 19.03 -11.36 -16.05
C ILE A 86 19.12 -12.84 -16.40
N GLU A 87 18.30 -13.68 -15.74
CA GLU A 87 18.25 -15.13 -15.96
C GLU A 87 18.06 -15.49 -17.44
N ILE A 88 17.16 -14.79 -18.15
CA ILE A 88 16.89 -15.01 -19.59
C ILE A 88 18.14 -14.81 -20.47
N TYR A 89 19.06 -13.93 -20.06
CA TYR A 89 20.29 -13.65 -20.81
C TYR A 89 21.49 -14.47 -20.34
N GLN A 90 21.32 -15.36 -19.35
CA GLN A 90 22.38 -16.29 -18.94
C GLN A 90 22.56 -17.38 -20.01
N LYS A 91 23.82 -17.73 -20.26
CA LYS A 91 24.22 -18.64 -21.35
C LYS A 91 23.55 -20.03 -21.27
N ASP A 92 23.14 -20.43 -20.08
CA ASP A 92 22.56 -21.73 -19.78
C ASP A 92 21.03 -21.69 -19.66
N PHE A 93 20.40 -20.54 -19.95
CA PHE A 93 18.94 -20.42 -19.97
C PHE A 93 18.36 -21.17 -21.18
N THR A 94 17.69 -22.28 -20.91
CA THR A 94 16.94 -23.03 -21.92
C THR A 94 15.46 -22.74 -21.77
N ASP A 95 14.87 -22.10 -22.79
CA ASP A 95 13.44 -21.87 -22.90
C ASP A 95 12.75 -23.21 -23.23
N THR A 96 12.61 -24.10 -22.24
CA THR A 96 11.90 -25.37 -22.44
C THR A 96 10.40 -25.10 -22.42
N CYS A 97 9.88 -24.65 -23.56
CA CYS A 97 8.51 -24.91 -23.96
C CYS A 97 8.51 -26.27 -24.69
N GLU A 98 8.14 -27.35 -24.00
CA GLU A 98 7.58 -28.56 -24.64
C GLU A 98 6.11 -28.33 -25.00
#